data_AF-A0A9D4B7F3-F1
#
_entry.id   AF-A0A9D4B7F3-F1
#
_cell.length_a   1.000
_cell.length_b   1.000
_cell.length_c   1.000
_cell.angle_alpha   90.00
_cell.angle_beta   90.00
_cell.angle_gamma   90.00
#
_symmetry.space_group_name_H-M   'P 1'
#
loop_
_entity.id
_entity.type
_entity.pdbx_description
1 polymer ?
#
loop_
_entity_poly.entity_id
_entity_poly.type
_entity_poly.pdbx_seq_one_letter_code
_entity_poly.pdbx_strand_id
1 'polypeptide(L)'
;MMGKVPSFSCSSTVSSALPSYVALCLTLQVHRLVSAQFTVAGPDHPVIAALGGEAVLPCHLSPRMSAENMEVGWLRSQDSELVHLYRDGKDQYREQMLEYRGRTELLKDDITNGRVFLRI
;
A
#
# COMPACT_ATOMS: atom_id res chain seq x y z
N MET A 1 -72.99 -24.85 12.83
CA MET A 1 -71.91 -24.49 13.78
C MET A 1 -70.62 -25.19 13.33
N MET A 2 -69.87 -24.56 12.42
CA MET A 2 -68.66 -25.14 11.81
C MET A 2 -67.65 -24.01 11.53
N GLY A 3 -66.47 -24.16 12.13
CA GLY A 3 -65.16 -23.89 11.51
C GLY A 3 -64.75 -22.45 11.19
N LYS A 4 -63.98 -21.84 12.11
CA LYS A 4 -63.13 -20.67 11.84
C LYS A 4 -61.93 -21.12 11.00
N VAL A 5 -61.78 -20.60 9.77
CA VAL A 5 -60.58 -20.78 8.96
C VAL A 5 -59.53 -19.78 9.43
N PRO A 6 -58.31 -20.20 9.83
CA PRO A 6 -57.23 -19.25 10.09
C PRO A 6 -56.67 -18.76 8.76
N SER A 7 -56.77 -17.46 8.51
CA SER A 7 -56.04 -16.82 7.42
C SER A 7 -54.55 -16.79 7.77
N PHE A 8 -53.76 -17.63 7.12
CA PHE A 8 -52.30 -17.53 7.18
C PHE A 8 -51.86 -16.29 6.40
N SER A 9 -51.49 -15.24 7.13
CA SER A 9 -50.82 -14.08 6.54
C SER A 9 -49.38 -14.47 6.22
N CYS A 10 -49.07 -14.52 4.93
CA CYS A 10 -47.71 -14.68 4.43
C CYS A 10 -46.92 -13.42 4.81
N SER A 11 -46.23 -13.45 5.95
CA SER A 11 -45.23 -12.44 6.29
C SER A 11 -44.02 -12.72 5.40
N SER A 12 -43.94 -12.00 4.30
CA SER A 12 -42.77 -12.00 3.43
C SER A 12 -41.61 -11.39 4.21
N THR A 13 -40.68 -12.25 4.64
CA THR A 13 -39.35 -11.80 5.07
C THR A 13 -38.68 -11.19 3.84
N VAL A 14 -38.76 -9.88 3.71
CA VAL A 14 -38.06 -9.12 2.68
C VAL A 14 -36.57 -9.45 2.79
N SER A 15 -36.01 -10.01 1.74
CA SER A 15 -34.61 -10.42 1.65
C SER A 15 -33.69 -9.21 1.88
N SER A 16 -33.26 -9.02 3.13
CA SER A 16 -32.44 -7.89 3.60
C SER A 16 -30.99 -7.96 3.11
N ALA A 17 -30.63 -9.00 2.36
CA ALA A 17 -29.29 -9.22 1.81
C ALA A 17 -29.03 -8.44 0.51
N LEU A 18 -30.07 -8.02 -0.21
CA LEU A 18 -29.90 -7.30 -1.48
C LEU A 18 -29.34 -5.88 -1.29
N PRO A 19 -29.83 -5.06 -0.34
CA PRO A 19 -29.27 -3.72 -0.14
C PRO A 19 -27.83 -3.74 0.40
N SER A 20 -27.50 -4.69 1.27
CA SER A 20 -26.15 -4.85 1.81
C SER A 20 -25.17 -5.34 0.76
N TYR A 21 -25.58 -6.27 -0.10
CA TYR A 21 -24.78 -6.72 -1.24
C TYR A 21 -24.53 -5.57 -2.23
N VAL A 22 -25.57 -4.80 -2.58
CA VAL A 22 -25.43 -3.62 -3.45
C VAL A 22 -24.50 -2.58 -2.82
N ALA A 23 -24.64 -2.28 -1.53
CA ALA A 23 -23.75 -1.35 -0.83
C ALA A 23 -22.29 -1.83 -0.85
N LEU A 24 -22.03 -3.11 -0.62
CA LEU A 24 -20.69 -3.70 -0.70
C LEU A 24 -20.12 -3.65 -2.12
N CYS A 25 -20.94 -3.94 -3.14
CA CYS A 25 -20.51 -3.83 -4.53
C CYS A 25 -20.13 -2.38 -4.87
N LEU A 26 -20.93 -1.41 -4.44
CA LEU A 26 -20.66 0.01 -4.66
C LEU A 26 -19.38 0.46 -3.96
N THR A 27 -19.15 0.06 -2.70
CA THR A 27 -17.91 0.43 -1.98
C THR A 27 -16.68 -0.17 -2.64
N LEU A 28 -16.73 -1.42 -3.08
CA LEU A 28 -15.64 -2.07 -3.81
C LEU A 28 -15.39 -1.42 -5.18
N GLN A 29 -16.45 -1.07 -5.92
CA GLN A 29 -16.33 -0.35 -7.20
C GLN A 29 -15.70 1.04 -7.01
N VAL A 30 -16.08 1.77 -5.96
CA VAL A 30 -15.48 3.07 -5.61
C VAL A 30 -14.01 2.89 -5.24
N HIS A 31 -13.65 1.88 -4.45
CA HIS A 31 -12.24 1.59 -4.12
C HIS A 31 -11.41 1.29 -5.37
N ARG A 32 -11.96 0.52 -6.32
CA ARG A 32 -11.28 0.25 -7.60
C ARG A 32 -11.11 1.52 -8.44
N LEU A 33 -12.08 2.44 -8.41
CA LEU A 33 -12.00 3.71 -9.13
C LEU A 33 -10.95 4.66 -8.53
N VAL A 34 -10.68 4.55 -7.23
CA VAL A 34 -9.71 5.37 -6.49
C VAL A 34 -8.27 4.82 -6.55
N SER A 35 -8.07 3.59 -7.03
CA SER A 35 -6.72 3.04 -7.19
C SER A 35 -5.92 3.86 -8.20
N ALA A 36 -4.92 4.60 -7.70
CA ALA A 36 -4.05 5.40 -8.53
C ALA A 36 -3.13 4.47 -9.35
N GLN A 37 -3.08 4.69 -10.66
CA GLN A 37 -2.06 4.06 -11.51
C GLN A 37 -0.78 4.90 -11.44
N PHE A 38 0.32 4.27 -11.05
CA PHE A 38 1.64 4.88 -11.00
C PHE A 38 2.73 3.87 -11.39
N THR A 39 3.89 4.39 -11.80
CA THR A 39 5.12 3.62 -11.97
C THR A 39 6.20 4.18 -11.06
N VAL A 40 7.21 3.35 -10.76
CA VAL A 40 8.40 3.75 -9.99
C VAL A 40 9.58 3.86 -10.95
N ALA A 41 10.24 5.00 -10.96
CA ALA A 41 11.43 5.24 -11.75
C ALA A 41 12.65 5.48 -10.85
N GLY A 42 13.73 4.77 -11.13
CA GLY A 42 15.03 4.92 -10.48
C GLY A 42 15.94 5.92 -11.21
N PRO A 43 17.24 5.98 -10.85
CA PRO A 43 18.20 6.82 -11.55
C PRO A 43 18.54 6.25 -12.93
N ASP A 44 18.80 7.13 -13.90
CA ASP A 44 19.21 6.74 -15.26
C ASP A 44 20.62 6.11 -15.31
N HIS A 45 21.43 6.35 -14.28
CA HIS A 45 22.82 5.91 -14.20
C HIS A 45 23.09 5.26 -12.83
N PRO A 46 24.07 4.34 -12.74
CA PRO A 46 24.46 3.74 -11.47
C PRO A 46 24.89 4.80 -10.44
N VAL A 47 24.47 4.61 -9.19
CA VAL A 47 24.96 5.40 -8.05
C VAL A 47 26.31 4.84 -7.62
N ILE A 48 27.35 5.69 -7.64
CA ILE A 48 28.71 5.34 -7.23
C ILE A 48 28.97 5.88 -5.84
N ALA A 49 29.49 5.05 -4.94
CA ALA A 49 29.86 5.42 -3.59
C ALA A 49 31.23 4.87 -3.21
N ALA A 50 31.93 5.57 -2.33
CA ALA A 50 33.19 5.11 -1.76
C ALA A 50 32.94 4.07 -0.67
N LEU A 51 33.85 3.11 -0.52
CA LEU A 51 33.79 2.14 0.58
C LEU A 51 33.85 2.86 1.93
N GLY A 52 32.93 2.54 2.83
CA GLY A 52 32.78 3.20 4.13
C GLY A 52 32.18 4.61 4.06
N GLY A 53 31.87 5.10 2.86
CA GLY A 53 31.09 6.32 2.66
C GLY A 53 29.59 6.06 2.70
N GLU A 54 28.83 7.12 2.43
CA GLU A 54 27.37 7.10 2.33
C GLU A 54 26.95 7.05 0.85
N ALA A 55 25.88 6.30 0.55
CA ALA A 55 25.22 6.31 -0.75
C ALA A 55 23.75 6.72 -0.60
N VAL A 56 23.24 7.45 -1.60
CA VAL A 56 21.84 7.85 -1.66
C VAL A 56 21.21 7.29 -2.94
N LEU A 57 20.20 6.44 -2.79
CA LEU A 57 19.51 5.78 -3.88
C LEU A 57 18.16 6.47 -4.15
N PRO A 58 18.03 7.28 -5.21
CA PRO A 58 16.80 8.01 -5.51
C PRO A 58 15.78 7.13 -6.25
N CYS A 59 14.52 7.23 -5.88
CA CYS A 59 13.39 6.71 -6.64
C CYS A 59 12.27 7.75 -6.67
N HIS A 60 11.43 7.72 -7.70
CA HIS A 60 10.26 8.59 -7.76
C HIS A 60 9.05 7.94 -8.44
N LEU A 61 7.87 8.40 -8.05
CA LEU A 61 6.61 8.02 -8.68
C LEU A 61 6.35 8.84 -9.95
N SER A 62 5.79 8.17 -10.96
CA SER A 62 5.26 8.80 -12.17
C SER A 62 3.83 8.33 -12.42
N PRO A 63 2.82 9.23 -12.49
CA PRO A 63 2.93 10.67 -12.26
C PRO A 63 3.27 11.01 -10.79
N ARG A 64 3.66 12.28 -10.54
CA ARG A 64 3.97 12.74 -9.18
C ARG A 64 2.72 12.68 -8.29
N MET A 65 2.84 12.02 -7.15
CA MET A 65 1.80 11.89 -6.14
C MET A 65 2.42 11.55 -4.78
N SER A 66 1.71 11.79 -3.68
CA SER A 66 2.24 11.50 -2.34
C SER A 66 2.45 9.99 -2.13
N ALA A 67 3.61 9.65 -1.58
CA ALA A 67 3.97 8.31 -1.12
C ALA A 67 3.94 8.16 0.41
N GLU A 68 3.49 9.18 1.16
CA GLU A 68 3.53 9.17 2.64
C GLU A 68 2.78 8.00 3.26
N ASN A 69 1.63 7.65 2.67
CA ASN A 69 0.74 6.59 3.13
C ASN A 69 0.96 5.27 2.37
N MET A 70 2.06 5.16 1.62
CA MET A 70 2.44 3.94 0.91
C MET A 70 3.42 3.13 1.75
N GLU A 71 3.42 1.82 1.53
CA GLU A 71 4.56 0.98 1.92
C GLU A 71 5.67 1.15 0.89
N VAL A 72 6.91 1.40 1.33
CA VAL A 72 8.06 1.58 0.44
C VAL A 72 9.16 0.60 0.84
N GLY A 73 9.48 -0.32 -0.06
CA GLY A 73 10.47 -1.37 0.14
C GLY A 73 11.64 -1.27 -0.83
N TRP A 74 12.87 -1.32 -0.30
CA TRP A 74 14.06 -1.59 -1.11
C TRP A 74 14.42 -3.06 -0.98
N LEU A 75 14.53 -3.72 -2.13
CA LEU A 75 14.86 -5.13 -2.24
C LEU A 75 16.19 -5.27 -2.99
N ARG A 76 17.04 -6.19 -2.53
CA ARG A 76 18.29 -6.52 -3.21
C ARG A 76 17.97 -7.22 -4.54
N SER A 77 18.57 -6.78 -5.65
CA SER A 77 18.20 -7.26 -6.99
C SER A 77 18.49 -8.75 -7.21
N GLN A 78 19.49 -9.32 -6.53
CA GLN A 78 19.95 -10.69 -6.75
C GLN A 78 18.94 -11.74 -6.26
N ASP A 79 18.26 -11.46 -5.15
CA ASP A 79 17.44 -12.43 -4.41
C ASP A 79 16.16 -11.85 -3.82
N SER A 80 15.89 -10.56 -4.07
CA SER A 80 14.74 -9.84 -3.53
C SER A 80 14.67 -9.84 -2.00
N GLU A 81 15.81 -9.93 -1.32
CA GLU A 81 15.85 -9.80 0.14
C GLU A 81 15.72 -8.34 0.60
N LEU A 82 15.12 -8.13 1.77
CA LEU A 82 14.69 -6.82 2.25
C LEU A 82 15.83 -5.98 2.85
N VAL A 83 16.20 -4.93 2.13
CA VAL A 83 17.24 -3.96 2.53
C VAL A 83 16.65 -2.89 3.45
N HIS A 84 15.47 -2.37 3.10
CA HIS A 84 14.77 -1.35 3.89
C HIS A 84 13.26 -1.45 3.68
N LEU A 85 12.50 -1.13 4.73
CA LEU A 85 11.05 -1.07 4.70
C LEU A 85 10.57 0.18 5.43
N TYR A 86 9.75 0.98 4.77
CA TYR A 86 8.97 2.04 5.36
C TYR A 86 7.49 1.65 5.31
N ARG A 87 6.83 1.70 6.47
CA ARG A 87 5.41 1.38 6.63
C ARG A 87 4.83 2.16 7.81
N ASP A 88 3.58 2.59 7.69
CA ASP A 88 2.85 3.32 8.73
C ASP A 88 3.59 4.59 9.21
N GLY A 89 4.21 5.32 8.29
CA GLY A 89 4.95 6.54 8.60
C GLY A 89 6.37 6.33 9.14
N LYS A 90 6.84 5.08 9.26
CA LYS A 90 8.06 4.74 10.00
C LYS A 90 8.92 3.68 9.30
N ASP A 91 10.22 3.76 9.58
CA ASP A 91 11.22 2.81 9.10
C ASP A 91 11.19 1.56 9.99
N GLN A 92 11.12 0.38 9.37
CA GLN A 92 10.90 -0.91 10.02
C GLN A 92 12.21 -1.72 10.12
N TYR A 93 13.12 -1.27 10.98
CA TYR A 93 14.46 -1.84 11.11
C TYR A 93 14.53 -3.33 11.52
N ARG A 94 13.46 -3.87 12.13
CA ARG A 94 13.43 -5.27 12.57
C ARG A 94 13.31 -6.25 11.41
N GLU A 95 12.61 -5.85 10.35
CA GLU A 95 12.33 -6.67 9.17
C GLU A 95 13.51 -6.68 8.17
N GLN A 96 14.44 -5.73 8.31
CA GLN A 96 15.65 -5.67 7.50
C GLN A 96 16.51 -6.92 7.68
N MET A 97 17.16 -7.32 6.58
CA MET A 97 18.32 -8.21 6.60
C MET A 97 19.35 -7.76 7.63
N LEU A 98 20.01 -8.73 8.28
CA LEU A 98 20.97 -8.46 9.35
C LEU A 98 22.11 -7.53 8.91
N GLU A 99 22.58 -7.67 7.67
CA GLU A 99 23.67 -6.89 7.07
C GLU A 99 23.34 -5.38 6.92
N TYR A 100 22.05 -5.05 6.85
CA TYR A 100 21.53 -3.69 6.60
C TYR A 100 20.88 -3.07 7.83
N ARG A 101 20.69 -3.85 8.90
CA ARG A 101 19.97 -3.43 10.10
C ARG A 101 20.56 -2.16 10.71
N GLY A 102 19.76 -1.10 10.74
CA GLY A 102 20.15 0.19 11.33
C GLY A 102 21.20 0.96 10.53
N ARG A 103 21.48 0.54 9.29
CA ARG A 103 22.41 1.21 8.37
C ARG A 103 21.69 2.02 7.30
N THR A 104 20.38 1.83 7.15
CA THR A 104 19.60 2.45 6.08
C THR A 104 18.49 3.32 6.62
N GLU A 105 18.21 4.45 5.96
CA GLU A 105 17.16 5.40 6.36
C GLU A 105 16.41 5.92 5.14
N LEU A 106 15.08 6.03 5.24
CA LEU A 106 14.28 6.69 4.20
C LEU A 106 14.23 8.20 4.44
N LEU A 107 14.78 8.97 3.51
CA LEU A 107 14.67 10.43 3.53
C LEU A 107 13.30 10.86 2.96
N LYS A 108 12.55 11.64 3.75
CA LYS A 108 11.12 11.95 3.54
C LYS A 108 10.88 13.40 3.12
N ASP A 109 11.92 14.18 2.82
CA ASP A 109 11.79 15.62 2.55
C ASP A 109 10.87 15.94 1.37
N ASP A 110 10.74 15.01 0.41
CA ASP A 110 9.93 15.20 -0.80
C ASP A 110 8.97 14.02 -1.09
N ILE A 111 8.66 13.24 -0.06
CA ILE A 111 7.77 12.08 -0.16
C ILE A 111 6.35 12.47 -0.60
N THR A 112 5.91 13.70 -0.31
CA THR A 112 4.61 14.26 -0.72
C THR A 112 4.50 14.47 -2.23
N ASN A 113 5.63 14.62 -2.92
CA ASN A 113 5.71 14.69 -4.39
C ASN A 113 6.06 13.33 -5.01
N GLY A 114 6.17 12.28 -4.19
CA GLY A 114 6.49 10.93 -4.61
C GLY A 114 7.96 10.70 -4.89
N ARG A 115 8.87 11.59 -4.46
CA ARG A 115 10.31 11.31 -4.50
C ARG A 115 10.76 10.82 -3.13
N VAL A 116 11.49 9.71 -3.16
CA VAL A 116 12.02 9.06 -1.96
C VAL A 116 13.47 8.71 -2.19
N PHE A 117 14.27 8.78 -1.13
CA PHE A 117 15.70 8.51 -1.20
C PHE A 117 16.07 7.56 -0.07
N LEU A 118 16.69 6.43 -0.41
CA LEU A 118 17.27 5.54 0.59
C LEU A 118 18.72 5.92 0.83
N ARG A 119 19.05 6.27 2.07
CA ARG A 119 20.41 6.51 2.53
C ARG A 119 21.00 5.22 3.11
N ILE A 120 22.25 4.88 2.80
CA ILE A 120 22.97 3.69 3.28
C ILE A 120 24.47 3.95 3.46
#